data_AF-A0A842TLQ0-F1
#
_entry.id   AF-A0A842TLQ0-F1
#
_cell.length_a   1.000
_cell.length_b   1.000
_cell.length_c   1.000
_cell.angle_alpha   90.00
_cell.angle_beta   90.00
_cell.angle_gamma   90.00
#
_symmetry.space_group_name_H-M   'P 1'
#
loop_
_entity.id
_entity.type
_entity.pdbx_description
1 polymer ?
#
loop_
_entity_poly.entity_id
_entity_poly.type
_entity_poly.pdbx_seq_one_letter_code
_entity_poly.pdbx_strand_id
1 'polypeptide(L)'
;MNSKFPIFIKKYVWLLGQYIQNCLLEREGIRKPRIEELRRKYPELNTAGLINKRRDIFGVIFDWENLECSVRYKKKEYNITEQVIEIVNKNVDREWINNIGFDTRGFDINNACKQATEKIIKEIVNNEIE
;
A
#
# COMPACT_ATOMS: atom_id res chain seq x y z
N MET A 1 -10.90 4.79 -25.13
CA MET A 1 -9.91 4.35 -24.11
C MET A 1 -10.39 3.05 -23.51
N ASN A 2 -9.86 1.93 -24.02
CA ASN A 2 -10.04 0.61 -23.43
C ASN A 2 -8.97 0.44 -22.34
N SER A 3 -9.36 0.45 -21.08
CA SER A 3 -8.49 -0.08 -20.03
C SER A 3 -9.33 -0.48 -18.83
N LYS A 4 -9.98 -1.64 -18.93
CA LYS A 4 -10.14 -2.50 -17.75
C LYS A 4 -8.71 -2.84 -17.31
N PHE A 5 -8.08 -1.96 -16.52
CA PHE A 5 -6.84 -2.31 -15.83
C PHE A 5 -7.14 -3.58 -15.02
N PRO A 6 -6.34 -4.65 -15.15
CA PRO A 6 -6.64 -5.90 -14.48
C PRO A 6 -6.76 -5.64 -12.98
N ILE A 7 -7.84 -6.12 -12.35
CA ILE A 7 -8.09 -6.04 -10.89
C ILE A 7 -6.83 -6.40 -10.08
N PHE A 8 -6.02 -7.32 -10.61
CA PHE A 8 -4.73 -7.75 -10.05
C PHE A 8 -3.71 -6.62 -9.86
N ILE A 9 -3.57 -5.69 -10.81
CA ILE A 9 -2.63 -4.58 -10.68
C ILE A 9 -3.05 -3.66 -9.53
N LYS A 10 -4.33 -3.35 -9.39
CA LYS A 10 -4.85 -2.54 -8.28
C LYS A 10 -4.49 -3.16 -6.93
N LYS A 11 -4.62 -4.49 -6.81
CA LYS A 11 -4.25 -5.24 -5.60
C LYS A 11 -2.75 -5.11 -5.28
N TYR A 12 -1.87 -5.22 -6.27
CA TYR A 12 -0.42 -5.11 -6.06
C TYR A 12 0.01 -3.68 -5.72
N VAL A 13 -0.58 -2.66 -6.35
CA VAL A 13 -0.33 -1.26 -6.01
C VAL A 13 -0.77 -0.97 -4.58
N TRP A 14 -1.97 -1.41 -4.20
CA TRP A 14 -2.46 -1.29 -2.82
C TRP A 14 -1.54 -2.02 -1.82
N LEU A 15 -1.11 -3.25 -2.13
CA LEU A 15 -0.25 -4.04 -1.24
C LEU A 15 1.12 -3.38 -1.03
N LEU A 16 1.75 -2.90 -2.10
CA LEU A 16 3.03 -2.20 -2.03
C LEU A 16 2.89 -0.85 -1.30
N GLY A 17 1.79 -0.13 -1.53
CA GLY A 17 1.46 1.09 -0.79
C GLY A 17 1.30 0.84 0.71
N GLN A 18 0.65 -0.26 1.10
CA GLN A 18 0.54 -0.65 2.51
C GLN A 18 1.91 -0.97 3.13
N TYR A 19 2.79 -1.63 2.38
CA TYR A 19 4.16 -1.86 2.82
C TYR A 19 4.90 -0.53 3.08
N ILE A 20 4.85 0.39 2.12
CA ILE A 20 5.48 1.72 2.22
C ILE A 20 4.95 2.48 3.43
N GLN A 21 3.63 2.57 3.59
CA GLN A 21 3.02 3.24 4.75
C GLN A 21 3.50 2.64 6.08
N ASN A 22 3.63 1.32 6.15
CA ASN A 22 4.08 0.64 7.37
C ASN A 22 5.53 0.96 7.71
N CYS A 23 6.41 0.99 6.72
CA CYS A 23 7.81 1.38 6.91
C CYS A 23 7.93 2.84 7.36
N LEU A 24 7.10 3.74 6.82
CA LEU A 24 7.08 5.15 7.23
C LEU A 24 6.61 5.31 8.69
N LEU A 25 5.56 4.59 9.09
CA LEU A 25 5.11 4.58 10.49
C LEU A 25 6.18 4.06 11.44
N GLU A 26 6.89 3.00 11.07
CA GLU A 26 7.99 2.45 11.86
C GLU A 26 9.13 3.45 12.03
N ARG A 27 9.49 4.18 10.95
CA ARG A 27 10.48 5.26 11.01
C ARG A 27 10.07 6.42 11.91
N GLU A 28 8.76 6.70 12.02
CA GLU A 28 8.22 7.69 12.97
C GLU A 28 8.09 7.15 14.40
N GLY A 29 8.43 5.88 14.64
CA GLY A 29 8.21 5.23 15.94
C GLY A 29 6.72 5.01 16.27
N ILE A 30 5.84 5.06 15.27
CA ILE A 30 4.39 4.92 15.45
C ILE A 30 4.02 3.44 15.46
N ARG A 31 3.63 2.95 16.63
CA ARG A 31 3.09 1.60 16.78
C ARG A 31 1.61 1.55 16.39
N LYS A 32 1.28 0.69 15.42
CA LYS A 32 -0.12 0.38 15.10
C LYS A 32 -0.78 -0.37 16.27
N PRO A 33 -1.90 0.12 16.83
CA PRO A 33 -2.60 -0.57 17.91
C PRO A 33 -3.14 -1.92 17.44
N ARG A 34 -3.21 -2.88 18.36
CA ARG A 34 -3.89 -4.16 18.14
C ARG A 34 -5.41 -3.93 18.14
N ILE A 35 -6.16 -4.90 17.60
CA ILE A 35 -7.61 -4.78 17.48
C ILE A 35 -8.29 -4.70 18.86
N GLU A 36 -7.75 -5.40 19.85
CA GLU A 36 -8.23 -5.38 21.24
C GLU A 36 -8.06 -3.99 21.88
N GLU A 37 -6.98 -3.29 21.53
CA GLU A 37 -6.72 -1.93 22.00
C GLU A 37 -7.67 -0.92 21.33
N LEU A 38 -7.99 -1.14 20.05
CA LEU A 38 -8.98 -0.32 19.33
C LEU A 38 -10.40 -0.56 19.84
N ARG A 39 -10.75 -1.79 20.24
CA ARG A 39 -12.07 -2.12 20.79
C ARG A 39 -12.41 -1.29 22.02
N ARG A 40 -11.42 -0.91 22.84
CA ARG A 40 -11.64 -0.02 24.00
C ARG A 40 -12.02 1.40 23.59
N LYS A 41 -11.56 1.87 22.43
CA LYS A 41 -11.83 3.22 21.90
C LYS A 41 -13.07 3.29 21.02
N TYR A 42 -13.39 2.18 20.34
CA TYR A 42 -14.52 2.05 19.42
C TYR A 42 -15.34 0.80 19.78
N PRO A 43 -15.98 0.76 20.97
CA PRO A 43 -16.69 -0.42 21.47
C PRO A 43 -17.91 -0.81 20.60
N GLU A 44 -18.45 0.15 19.84
CA GLU A 44 -19.57 -0.03 18.92
C GLU A 44 -19.20 -0.82 17.66
N LEU A 45 -17.91 -0.91 17.32
CA LEU A 45 -17.46 -1.58 16.11
C LEU A 45 -17.23 -3.08 16.34
N ASN A 46 -17.73 -3.89 15.41
CA ASN A 46 -17.35 -5.29 15.31
C ASN A 46 -15.89 -5.43 14.83
N THR A 47 -15.36 -6.66 14.84
CA THR A 47 -13.96 -6.93 14.46
C THR A 47 -13.60 -6.42 13.07
N ALA A 48 -14.49 -6.58 12.08
CA ALA A 48 -14.26 -6.09 10.72
C ALA A 48 -14.23 -4.56 10.66
N GLY A 49 -15.14 -3.89 11.37
CA GLY A 49 -15.16 -2.43 11.52
C GLY A 49 -13.88 -1.91 12.17
N LEU A 50 -13.36 -2.59 13.19
CA LEU A 50 -12.08 -2.23 13.84
C LEU A 50 -10.88 -2.41 12.90
N ILE A 51 -10.85 -3.48 12.09
CA ILE A 51 -9.81 -3.69 11.07
C ILE A 51 -9.84 -2.57 10.03
N ASN A 52 -11.03 -2.22 9.53
CA ASN A 52 -11.20 -1.12 8.58
C ASN A 52 -10.78 0.21 9.20
N LYS A 53 -11.24 0.52 10.42
CA LYS A 53 -10.84 1.75 11.14
C LYS A 53 -9.34 1.84 11.33
N ARG A 54 -8.68 0.72 11.67
CA ARG A 54 -7.22 0.65 11.78
C ARG A 54 -6.55 0.95 10.44
N ARG A 55 -7.08 0.40 9.34
CA ARG A 55 -6.57 0.65 7.99
C ARG A 55 -6.78 2.10 7.55
N ASP A 56 -7.92 2.72 7.88
CA ASP A 56 -8.18 4.11 7.49
C ASP A 56 -7.22 5.10 8.17
N ILE A 57 -6.87 4.82 9.44
CA ILE A 57 -5.97 5.67 10.24
C ILE A 57 -4.50 5.40 9.88
N PHE A 58 -4.10 4.14 9.81
CA PHE A 58 -2.68 3.75 9.74
C PHE A 58 -2.27 3.07 8.43
N GLY A 59 -3.20 2.84 7.51
CA GLY A 59 -2.93 2.26 6.21
C GLY A 59 -2.74 3.32 5.13
N VAL A 60 -2.35 2.85 3.96
CA VAL A 60 -2.26 3.66 2.74
C VAL A 60 -3.63 4.25 2.37
N ILE A 61 -3.64 5.47 1.84
CA ILE A 61 -4.81 6.08 1.22
C ILE A 61 -4.86 5.55 -0.21
N PHE A 62 -5.94 4.85 -0.57
CA PHE A 62 -6.03 4.23 -1.88
C PHE A 62 -7.41 4.45 -2.50
N ASP A 63 -7.43 5.07 -3.67
CA ASP A 63 -8.62 5.21 -4.50
C ASP A 63 -8.70 4.03 -5.49
N TRP A 64 -9.68 3.16 -5.28
CA TRP A 64 -9.89 1.98 -6.12
C TRP A 64 -10.44 2.34 -7.51
N GLU A 65 -11.17 3.44 -7.65
CA GLU A 65 -11.76 3.87 -8.91
C GLU A 65 -10.67 4.43 -9.82
N ASN A 66 -9.92 5.40 -9.30
CA ASN A 66 -8.90 6.15 -10.04
C ASN A 66 -7.49 5.52 -9.98
N LEU A 67 -7.27 4.48 -9.17
CA LEU A 67 -5.96 3.85 -8.95
C LEU A 67 -4.94 4.83 -8.33
N GLU A 68 -5.39 5.71 -7.45
CA GLU A 68 -4.51 6.63 -6.74
C GLU A 68 -4.01 6.01 -5.43
N CYS A 69 -2.74 6.23 -5.11
CA CYS A 69 -2.05 5.67 -3.97
C CYS A 69 -1.24 6.78 -3.28
N SER A 70 -1.64 7.13 -2.06
CA SER A 70 -0.98 8.14 -1.24
C SER A 70 -0.61 7.61 0.13
N VAL A 71 0.52 8.07 0.67
CA VAL A 71 1.01 7.70 2.00
C VAL A 71 1.23 8.94 2.86
N ARG A 72 1.19 8.74 4.18
CA ARG A 72 1.40 9.79 5.17
C ARG A 72 2.76 9.63 5.84
N TYR A 73 3.48 10.73 5.98
CA TYR A 73 4.73 10.80 6.74
C TYR A 73 4.94 12.21 7.29
N LYS A 74 5.28 12.33 8.59
CA LYS A 74 5.54 13.63 9.26
C LYS A 74 4.42 14.66 9.04
N LYS A 75 3.16 14.22 9.11
CA LYS A 75 1.94 15.03 8.88
C LYS A 75 1.74 15.56 7.45
N LYS A 76 2.56 15.12 6.48
CA LYS A 76 2.35 15.37 5.06
C LYS A 76 1.77 14.13 4.39
N GLU A 77 1.08 14.35 3.29
CA GLU A 77 0.64 13.31 2.37
C GLU A 77 1.52 13.37 1.12
N TYR A 78 1.92 12.20 0.62
CA TYR A 78 2.75 12.04 -0.57
C TYR A 78 1.99 11.16 -1.55
N ASN A 79 1.74 11.68 -2.75
CA ASN A 79 1.18 10.88 -3.84
C ASN A 79 2.31 10.05 -4.46
N ILE A 80 2.19 8.72 -4.36
CA ILE A 80 3.22 7.77 -4.83
C ILE A 80 2.70 6.91 -5.98
N THR A 81 1.59 7.32 -6.60
CA THR A 81 0.85 6.51 -7.58
C THR A 81 1.74 6.05 -8.72
N GLU A 82 2.44 6.98 -9.36
CA GLU A 82 3.27 6.68 -10.53
C GLU A 82 4.44 5.76 -10.18
N GLN A 83 5.15 6.04 -9.08
CA GLN A 83 6.30 5.27 -8.63
C GLN A 83 5.90 3.85 -8.22
N VAL A 84 4.77 3.69 -7.53
CA VAL A 84 4.26 2.37 -7.14
C VAL A 84 3.82 1.58 -8.36
N ILE A 85 3.10 2.19 -9.32
CA ILE A 85 2.69 1.55 -10.57
C ILE A 85 3.91 1.12 -11.39
N GLU A 86 4.94 1.95 -11.46
CA GLU A 86 6.21 1.65 -12.14
C GLU A 86 6.85 0.39 -11.55
N ILE A 87 7.00 0.34 -10.22
CA ILE A 87 7.60 -0.82 -9.53
C ILE A 87 6.74 -2.06 -9.72
N VAL A 88 5.42 -1.95 -9.59
CA VAL A 88 4.50 -3.09 -9.79
C VAL A 88 4.66 -3.63 -11.21
N ASN A 89 4.61 -2.79 -12.23
CA ASN A 89 4.74 -3.22 -13.63
C ASN A 89 6.08 -3.91 -13.93
N LYS A 90 7.17 -3.50 -13.28
CA LYS A 90 8.51 -4.12 -13.43
C LYS A 90 8.62 -5.49 -12.76
N ASN A 91 7.80 -5.74 -11.74
CA ASN A 91 7.87 -6.96 -10.92
C ASN A 91 6.71 -7.92 -11.18
N VAL A 92 5.80 -7.56 -12.10
CA VAL A 92 4.71 -8.44 -12.51
C VAL A 92 5.11 -9.22 -13.76
N ASP A 93 5.11 -10.55 -13.65
CA ASP A 93 5.22 -11.47 -14.78
C ASP A 93 3.86 -11.58 -15.48
N ARG A 94 3.79 -10.99 -16.69
CA ARG A 94 2.57 -10.90 -17.49
C ARG A 94 2.13 -12.24 -18.07
N GLU A 95 3.01 -13.22 -18.18
CA GLU A 95 2.66 -14.57 -18.67
C GLU A 95 1.86 -15.33 -17.61
N TRP A 96 2.10 -15.05 -16.32
CA TRP A 96 1.43 -15.71 -15.20
C TRP A 96 0.11 -15.05 -14.77
N ILE A 97 -0.16 -13.80 -15.19
CA ILE A 97 -1.43 -13.09 -14.88
C ILE A 97 -2.66 -13.88 -15.34
N ASN A 98 -2.53 -14.70 -16.39
CA ASN A 98 -3.63 -15.50 -16.94
C ASN A 98 -3.86 -16.83 -16.20
N ASN A 99 -2.97 -17.22 -15.28
CA ASN A 99 -3.12 -18.45 -14.50
C ASN A 99 -3.92 -18.16 -13.23
N ILE A 100 -5.20 -18.55 -13.25
CA ILE A 100 -6.29 -18.28 -12.28
C ILE A 100 -6.06 -18.94 -10.90
N GLY A 101 -4.81 -19.20 -10.50
CA GLY A 101 -4.47 -20.12 -9.42
C GLY A 101 -4.14 -19.50 -8.07
N PHE A 102 -3.39 -18.40 -7.98
CA PHE A 102 -2.80 -17.99 -6.69
C PHE A 102 -2.49 -16.49 -6.60
N ASP A 103 -2.79 -15.92 -5.44
CA ASP A 103 -2.89 -14.48 -5.12
C ASP A 103 -1.63 -13.61 -5.32
N THR A 104 -0.46 -14.21 -5.57
CA THR A 104 0.82 -13.50 -5.84
C THR A 104 1.69 -14.20 -6.89
N ARG A 105 1.22 -15.27 -7.57
CA ARG A 105 2.03 -15.91 -8.63
C ARG A 105 2.13 -14.94 -9.80
N GLY A 106 3.36 -14.58 -10.15
CA GLY A 106 3.64 -13.55 -11.13
C GLY A 106 3.78 -12.14 -10.55
N PHE A 107 3.93 -11.94 -9.23
CA PHE A 107 4.41 -10.68 -8.68
C PHE A 107 5.58 -10.91 -7.71
N ASP A 108 6.77 -10.45 -8.08
CA ASP A 108 7.96 -10.49 -7.22
C ASP A 108 7.86 -9.39 -6.14
N ILE A 109 7.08 -9.68 -5.09
CA ILE A 109 6.86 -8.77 -3.98
C ILE A 109 8.16 -8.43 -3.23
N ASN A 110 9.11 -9.36 -3.15
CA ASN A 110 10.37 -9.15 -2.43
C ASN A 110 11.21 -8.09 -3.13
N ASN A 111 11.38 -8.22 -4.45
CA ASN A 111 12.10 -7.23 -5.23
C ASN A 111 11.35 -5.90 -5.32
N ALA A 112 10.01 -5.93 -5.39
CA ALA A 112 9.19 -4.72 -5.34
C ALA A 112 9.35 -3.94 -4.02
N CYS A 113 9.32 -4.63 -2.88
CA CYS A 113 9.56 -4.03 -1.56
C CYS A 113 10.99 -3.45 -1.43
N LYS A 114 11.99 -4.16 -1.97
CA LYS A 114 13.37 -3.65 -2.03
C LYS A 114 13.45 -2.34 -2.82
N GLN A 115 12.91 -2.32 -4.04
CA GLN A 115 12.89 -1.10 -4.88
C GLN A 115 12.13 0.05 -4.21
N ALA A 116 10.98 -0.24 -3.59
CA ALA A 116 10.19 0.77 -2.87
C ALA A 116 10.96 1.36 -1.68
N THR A 117 11.76 0.54 -0.99
CA THR A 117 12.65 0.99 0.08
C THR A 117 13.79 1.85 -0.44
N GLU A 118 14.40 1.45 -1.56
CA GLU A 118 15.57 2.12 -2.13
C GLU A 118 15.24 3.42 -2.85
N LYS A 119 14.01 3.56 -3.36
CA LYS A 119 13.51 4.72 -4.11
C LYS A 119 12.49 5.52 -3.29
N ILE A 120 11.23 5.07 -3.27
CA ILE A 120 10.09 5.82 -2.73
C ILE A 120 10.28 6.22 -1.27
N ILE A 121 10.64 5.28 -0.39
CA ILE A 121 10.80 5.58 1.04
C ILE A 121 11.95 6.56 1.26
N LYS A 122 13.07 6.43 0.53
CA LYS A 122 14.20 7.37 0.65
C LYS A 122 13.79 8.76 0.17
N GLU A 123 13.15 8.85 -0.99
CA GLU A 123 12.69 10.12 -1.56
C GLU A 123 11.69 10.81 -0.62
N ILE A 124 10.73 10.11 -0.03
CA ILE A 124 9.82 10.67 0.98
C ILE A 124 10.59 11.19 2.20
N VAL A 125 11.53 10.39 2.72
CA VAL A 125 12.30 10.75 3.93
C VAL A 125 13.18 11.98 3.69
N ASN A 126 13.72 12.12 2.48
CA ASN A 126 14.52 13.25 2.04
C ASN A 126 13.66 14.44 1.55
N ASN A 127 12.33 14.28 1.48
CA ASN A 127 11.39 15.26 0.93
C ASN A 127 11.68 15.62 -0.54
N GLU A 128 11.94 14.59 -1.34
CA GLU A 128 12.24 14.63 -2.78
C GLU A 128 11.04 14.21 -3.66
N ILE A 129 9.96 13.70 -3.04
CA ILE A 129 8.66 13.54 -3.70
C ILE A 129 7.82 14.79 -3.41
N GLU A 130 7.41 15.48 -4.48
CA GLU A 130 6.46 16.60 -4.46
C GLU A 130 5.01 16.13 -4.42
#